data_AF-A0A8C5RDG9-F1
#
_entry.id   AF-A0A8C5RDG9-F1
#
_cell.length_a   1.000
_cell.length_b   1.000
_cell.length_c   1.000
_cell.angle_alpha   90.00
_cell.angle_beta   90.00
_cell.angle_gamma   90.00
#
_symmetry.space_group_name_H-M   'P 1'
#
loop_
_entity.id
_entity.type
_entity.pdbx_description
1 polymer ?
#
loop_
_entity_poly.entity_id
_entity_poly.type
_entity_poly.pdbx_seq_one_letter_code
_entity_poly.pdbx_strand_id
1 'polypeptide(L)'
;MFENNLVKKGLELETEDKKESENGKTYFVKIHAPWEILITYAEVLNIKMPIKENDIPCPVENPLDCIFSPFRLPEIVMHPEPDYFTAPFSKERQELYLIDDENTFFSPSVRNRIVFYILTRCPYGTEEGKRKFGIKRLLNNGTYSAAYPLHDCQYWKKSNDPKCENERYTLYREWARFPRFYKEQPLDLIRKYYGEKIGIYFAWLGFYTEMLFFAAVVGFICFLYGLFTMNENMSSKEICNPNIGGEIIMCPLCDQKCDYWRLNSTCESSQYSHLFDNVATLFFAIFMGIWVTLFLEFWKRRQARLEYEWDLVDFEEEQQQLQLRPEYEAKCTQKRKNPVTQVILFLSL
;
A
#
# COMPACT_ATOMS: atom_id res chain seq x y z
N MET A 1 -27.19 21.98 8.18
CA MET A 1 -26.82 21.68 9.60
C MET A 1 -25.40 21.15 9.73
N PHE A 2 -25.00 20.12 8.98
CA PHE A 2 -23.64 19.59 9.01
C PHE A 2 -22.58 20.67 8.66
N GLU A 3 -22.77 21.39 7.55
CA GLU A 3 -21.86 22.48 7.13
C GLU A 3 -21.73 23.57 8.20
N ASN A 4 -22.84 24.05 8.78
CA ASN A 4 -22.78 25.01 9.88
C ASN A 4 -21.99 24.48 11.09
N ASN A 5 -22.05 23.17 11.37
CA ASN A 5 -21.27 22.58 12.46
C ASN A 5 -19.78 22.45 12.09
N LEU A 6 -19.45 22.29 10.81
CA LEU A 6 -18.06 22.34 10.32
C LEU A 6 -17.51 23.77 10.45
N VAL A 7 -18.27 24.80 10.09
CA VAL A 7 -17.89 26.21 10.31
C VAL A 7 -17.69 26.48 11.80
N LYS A 8 -18.59 26.00 12.67
CA LYS A 8 -18.44 26.13 14.14
C LYS A 8 -17.19 25.44 14.69
N LYS A 9 -16.71 24.39 14.02
CA LYS A 9 -15.45 23.73 14.35
C LYS A 9 -14.22 24.46 13.79
N GLY A 10 -14.41 25.54 13.04
CA GLY A 10 -13.34 26.37 12.48
C GLY A 10 -12.89 25.99 11.07
N LEU A 11 -13.63 25.12 10.36
CA LEU A 11 -13.35 24.86 8.94
C LEU A 11 -13.95 25.94 8.06
N GLU A 12 -13.24 26.31 7.01
CA GLU A 12 -13.68 27.22 5.98
C GLU A 12 -14.31 26.44 4.82
N LEU A 13 -15.49 26.89 4.39
CA LEU A 13 -16.28 26.23 3.35
C LEU A 13 -16.58 27.22 2.24
N GLU A 14 -16.30 26.82 1.00
CA GLU A 14 -16.60 27.58 -0.20
C GLU A 14 -17.46 26.72 -1.12
N THR A 15 -18.67 27.19 -1.45
CA THR A 15 -19.60 26.45 -2.30
C THR A 15 -19.56 27.03 -3.71
N GLU A 16 -19.19 26.19 -4.69
CA GLU A 16 -19.30 26.51 -6.10
C GLU A 16 -20.70 26.18 -6.62
N ASP A 17 -21.21 27.08 -7.45
CA ASP A 17 -22.55 26.97 -8.00
C ASP A 17 -22.64 25.88 -9.07
N LYS A 18 -23.84 25.28 -9.19
CA LYS A 18 -24.14 24.26 -10.20
C LYS A 18 -23.87 24.67 -11.65
N LYS A 19 -23.74 25.96 -11.94
CA LYS A 19 -23.46 26.49 -13.28
C LYS A 19 -22.05 26.15 -13.77
N GLU A 20 -21.12 25.94 -12.85
CA GLU A 20 -19.72 25.62 -13.15
C GLU A 20 -19.51 24.11 -13.36
N SER A 21 -20.51 23.30 -13.02
CA SER A 21 -20.52 21.87 -13.30
C SER A 21 -20.83 21.59 -14.76
N GLU A 22 -20.10 20.64 -15.36
CA GLU A 22 -20.40 20.10 -16.71
C GLU A 22 -21.84 19.60 -16.83
N ASN A 23 -22.40 19.06 -15.73
CA ASN A 23 -23.75 18.52 -15.71
C ASN A 23 -24.83 19.59 -15.39
N GLY A 24 -24.42 20.81 -15.02
CA GLY A 24 -25.34 21.90 -14.64
C GLY A 24 -26.17 21.65 -13.38
N LYS A 25 -25.90 20.56 -12.66
CA LYS A 25 -26.74 20.03 -11.56
C LYS A 25 -25.99 19.81 -10.25
N THR A 26 -24.68 19.60 -10.30
CA THR A 26 -23.89 19.24 -9.12
C THR A 26 -23.33 20.49 -8.46
N TYR A 27 -23.49 20.58 -7.15
CA TYR A 27 -22.82 21.58 -6.33
C TYR A 27 -21.51 21.00 -5.81
N PHE A 28 -20.45 21.80 -5.80
CA PHE A 28 -19.17 21.43 -5.21
C PHE A 28 -18.94 22.28 -3.97
N VAL A 29 -18.55 21.65 -2.88
CA VAL A 29 -18.22 22.33 -1.62
C VAL A 29 -16.75 22.06 -1.35
N LYS A 30 -15.92 23.09 -1.46
CA LYS A 30 -14.51 23.06 -1.08
C LYS A 30 -14.39 23.26 0.42
N ILE A 31 -13.44 22.55 1.02
CA ILE A 31 -13.20 22.58 2.46
C ILE A 31 -11.74 22.93 2.67
N HIS A 32 -11.50 23.99 3.43
CA HIS A 32 -10.18 24.42 3.82
C HIS A 32 -10.05 24.38 5.35
N ALA A 33 -8.90 23.88 5.83
CA ALA A 33 -8.56 23.89 7.24
C ALA A 33 -7.50 24.99 7.47
N PRO A 34 -7.83 26.03 8.26
CA PRO A 34 -6.87 27.08 8.59
C PRO A 34 -5.79 26.53 9.53
N TRP A 35 -4.67 27.25 9.62
CA TRP A 35 -3.49 26.86 10.41
C TRP A 35 -3.82 26.47 11.86
N GLU A 36 -4.64 27.27 12.55
CA GLU A 36 -5.05 27.03 13.94
C GLU A 36 -5.77 25.68 14.13
N ILE A 37 -6.55 25.25 13.13
CA ILE A 37 -7.22 23.95 13.15
C ILE A 37 -6.23 22.83 12.81
N LEU A 38 -5.30 23.06 11.89
CA LEU A 38 -4.28 22.07 11.57
C LEU A 38 -3.41 21.76 12.79
N ILE A 39 -2.89 22.77 13.49
CA ILE A 39 -2.02 22.56 14.67
C ILE A 39 -2.75 21.88 15.83
N THR A 40 -4.00 22.24 16.09
CA THR A 40 -4.79 21.64 17.19
C THR A 40 -5.10 20.18 16.94
N TYR A 41 -5.49 19.82 15.71
CA TYR A 41 -5.77 18.43 15.38
C TYR A 41 -4.49 17.62 15.10
N ALA A 42 -3.39 18.25 14.68
CA ALA A 42 -2.10 17.59 14.58
C ALA A 42 -1.61 17.09 15.96
N GLU A 43 -1.80 17.89 17.01
CA GLU A 43 -1.51 17.49 18.39
C GLU A 43 -2.45 16.38 18.88
N VAL A 44 -3.76 16.48 18.61
CA VAL A 44 -4.73 15.42 18.97
C VAL A 44 -4.43 14.09 18.28
N LEU A 45 -3.88 14.14 17.07
CA LEU A 45 -3.52 12.97 16.28
C LEU A 45 -2.06 12.53 16.48
N ASN A 46 -1.32 13.17 17.41
CA ASN A 46 0.11 12.93 17.66
C ASN A 46 0.96 12.88 16.38
N ILE A 47 0.68 13.76 15.41
CA ILE A 47 1.40 13.74 14.13
C ILE A 47 2.85 14.13 14.38
N LYS A 48 3.78 13.24 14.02
CA LYS A 48 5.22 13.52 14.12
C LYS A 48 5.62 14.51 13.03
N MET A 49 6.32 15.56 13.43
CA MET A 49 6.76 16.66 12.58
C MET A 49 8.26 16.92 12.76
N PRO A 50 8.95 17.48 11.74
CA PRO A 50 10.40 17.65 11.76
C PRO A 50 10.87 18.74 12.75
N ILE A 51 11.92 18.42 13.52
CA ILE A 51 12.60 19.30 14.49
C ILE A 51 13.96 19.77 13.97
N LYS A 52 14.72 18.85 13.35
CA LYS A 52 16.07 19.14 12.86
C LYS A 52 16.39 18.22 11.69
N GLU A 53 17.12 18.72 10.70
CA GLU A 53 17.67 17.89 9.63
C GLU A 53 18.65 16.86 10.21
N ASN A 54 18.61 15.64 9.66
CA ASN A 54 19.46 14.54 10.09
C ASN A 54 20.93 14.85 9.77
N ASP A 55 21.76 14.91 10.80
CA ASP A 55 23.19 15.18 10.72
C ASP A 55 24.05 13.89 10.75
N ILE A 56 23.40 12.71 10.73
CA ILE A 56 24.07 11.42 10.68
C ILE A 56 24.54 11.17 9.24
N PRO A 57 25.85 10.95 9.01
CA PRO A 57 26.35 10.68 7.68
C PRO A 57 25.78 9.35 7.16
N CYS A 58 25.17 9.39 5.98
CA CYS A 58 24.76 8.17 5.28
C CYS A 58 26.01 7.31 5.00
N PRO A 59 25.93 5.97 5.18
CA PRO A 59 27.05 5.10 4.87
C PRO A 59 27.46 5.27 3.40
N VAL A 60 28.75 5.52 3.18
CA VAL A 60 29.36 5.81 1.88
C VAL A 60 29.00 4.72 0.87
N GLU A 61 28.50 5.13 -0.30
CA GLU A 61 28.17 4.25 -1.43
C GLU A 61 29.35 3.34 -1.79
N ASN A 62 29.08 2.04 -1.93
CA ASN A 62 30.08 1.06 -2.30
C ASN A 62 30.56 1.31 -3.74
N PRO A 63 31.84 1.06 -4.07
CA PRO A 63 32.36 1.26 -5.45
C PRO A 63 31.69 0.39 -6.52
N LEU A 64 30.84 -0.58 -6.14
CA LEU A 64 30.02 -1.38 -7.06
C LEU A 64 28.71 -0.68 -7.48
N ASP A 65 28.38 0.48 -6.90
CA ASP A 65 27.14 1.22 -7.19
C ASP A 65 27.08 1.77 -8.61
N CYS A 66 28.23 1.99 -9.27
CA CYS A 66 28.27 2.36 -10.68
C CYS A 66 27.58 1.32 -11.59
N ILE A 67 27.61 0.03 -11.22
CA ILE A 67 27.00 -1.06 -12.00
C ILE A 67 25.48 -0.98 -11.96
N PHE A 68 24.90 -0.55 -10.84
CA PHE A 68 23.45 -0.44 -10.64
C PHE A 68 22.89 0.95 -10.98
N SER A 69 23.75 1.90 -11.34
CA SER A 69 23.36 3.26 -11.74
C SER A 69 22.25 3.35 -12.81
N PRO A 70 22.14 2.45 -13.81
CA PRO A 70 21.05 2.53 -14.80
C PRO A 70 19.67 2.16 -14.25
N PHE A 71 19.62 1.41 -13.14
CA PHE A 71 18.39 0.97 -12.47
C PHE A 71 17.93 1.96 -11.40
N ARG A 72 18.87 2.73 -10.82
CA ARG A 72 18.57 3.78 -9.83
C ARG A 72 17.84 4.97 -10.46
N LEU A 73 16.92 5.53 -9.68
CA LEU A 73 16.29 6.80 -10.00
C LEU A 73 17.17 7.98 -9.57
N PRO A 74 16.98 9.18 -10.15
CA PRO A 74 17.63 10.38 -9.62
C PRO A 74 17.29 10.57 -8.14
N GLU A 75 18.27 10.99 -7.34
CA GLU A 75 18.15 11.10 -5.88
C GLU A 75 16.99 12.01 -5.46
N ILE A 76 16.76 13.11 -6.17
CA ILE A 76 15.62 14.03 -5.94
C ILE A 76 14.24 13.37 -6.09
N VAL A 77 14.15 12.25 -6.83
CA VAL A 77 12.90 11.48 -7.00
C VAL A 77 12.79 10.38 -5.95
N MET A 78 13.94 9.83 -5.52
CA MET A 78 13.99 8.82 -4.46
C MET A 78 13.72 9.43 -3.10
N HIS A 79 14.41 10.52 -2.78
CA HIS A 79 14.35 11.26 -1.53
C HIS A 79 14.02 12.73 -1.85
N PRO A 80 12.72 13.06 -1.99
CA PRO A 80 12.31 14.44 -2.31
C PRO A 80 12.58 15.41 -1.16
N GLU A 81 12.63 14.91 0.07
CA GLU A 81 12.92 15.65 1.29
C GLU A 81 14.08 14.94 2.01
N PRO A 82 14.98 15.69 2.69
CA PRO A 82 16.01 15.08 3.49
C PRO A 82 15.40 14.39 4.72
N ASP A 83 16.15 13.47 5.32
CA ASP A 83 15.73 12.85 6.56
C ASP A 83 15.76 13.88 7.69
N TYR A 84 14.71 13.91 8.51
CA TYR A 84 14.60 14.78 9.67
C TYR A 84 14.47 13.96 10.95
N PHE A 85 14.99 14.48 12.06
CA PHE A 85 14.55 14.04 13.37
C PHE A 85 13.15 14.58 13.62
N THR A 86 12.20 13.68 13.88
CA THR A 86 10.80 14.04 14.10
C THR A 86 10.37 13.81 15.54
N ALA A 87 9.33 14.51 15.97
CA ALA A 87 8.67 14.29 17.26
C ALA A 87 7.18 14.62 17.15
N PRO A 88 6.31 14.05 18.01
CA PRO A 88 4.88 14.38 18.01
C PRO A 88 4.70 15.89 18.16
N PHE A 89 3.86 16.47 17.33
CA PHE A 89 3.63 17.91 17.26
C PHE A 89 2.92 18.41 18.54
N SER A 90 3.50 19.44 19.17
CA SER A 90 2.89 20.11 20.32
C SER A 90 2.63 21.58 20.02
N LYS A 91 1.39 22.01 20.26
CA LYS A 91 0.96 23.38 19.98
C LYS A 91 1.66 24.40 20.88
N GLU A 92 2.01 24.03 22.11
CA GLU A 92 2.68 24.91 23.06
C GLU A 92 4.15 25.17 22.70
N ARG A 93 4.78 24.26 21.96
CA ARG A 93 6.22 24.28 21.67
C ARG A 93 6.52 24.36 20.17
N GLN A 94 5.81 25.25 19.47
CA GLN A 94 5.97 25.41 18.02
C GLN A 94 7.39 25.79 17.60
N GLU A 95 8.11 26.52 18.46
CA GLU A 95 9.49 26.96 18.23
C GLU A 95 10.51 25.82 18.09
N LEU A 96 10.17 24.60 18.52
CA LEU A 96 11.04 23.43 18.38
C LEU A 96 11.00 22.83 16.98
N TYR A 97 9.98 23.13 16.18
CA TYR A 97 9.81 22.53 14.85
C TYR A 97 10.37 23.46 13.77
N LEU A 98 10.82 22.86 12.67
CA LEU A 98 11.29 23.60 11.50
C LEU A 98 10.09 24.12 10.71
N ILE A 99 9.61 25.32 11.05
CA ILE A 99 8.49 25.99 10.38
C ILE A 99 9.05 27.14 9.54
N ASP A 100 9.28 26.89 8.25
CA ASP A 100 9.68 27.93 7.29
C ASP A 100 8.46 28.71 6.76
N ASP A 101 7.45 27.97 6.27
CA ASP A 101 6.17 28.51 5.80
C ASP A 101 5.00 27.68 6.34
N GLU A 102 4.01 28.36 6.90
CA GLU A 102 2.78 27.75 7.44
C GLU A 102 1.99 26.97 6.38
N ASN A 103 2.10 27.38 5.10
CA ASN A 103 1.33 26.74 4.02
C ASN A 103 1.90 25.41 3.55
N THR A 104 3.22 25.24 3.63
CA THR A 104 3.95 24.06 3.15
C THR A 104 4.33 23.09 4.25
N PHE A 105 4.43 23.56 5.51
CA PHE A 105 4.83 22.74 6.66
C PHE A 105 4.02 21.44 6.79
N PHE A 106 2.69 21.52 6.65
CA PHE A 106 1.85 20.32 6.58
C PHE A 106 1.70 19.88 5.12
N SER A 107 2.20 18.69 4.81
CA SER A 107 2.02 18.08 3.49
C SER A 107 0.52 17.96 3.13
N PRO A 108 0.14 18.07 1.85
CA PRO A 108 -1.26 17.93 1.43
C PRO A 108 -1.91 16.63 1.91
N SER A 109 -1.16 15.52 1.97
CA SER A 109 -1.63 14.24 2.50
C SER A 109 -1.98 14.30 3.99
N VAL A 110 -1.14 14.93 4.81
CA VAL A 110 -1.41 15.16 6.25
C VAL A 110 -2.61 16.09 6.45
N ARG A 111 -2.71 17.19 5.68
CA ARG A 111 -3.87 18.10 5.73
C ARG A 111 -5.16 17.38 5.40
N ASN A 112 -5.15 16.57 4.34
CA ASN A 112 -6.29 15.74 3.95
C ASN A 112 -6.67 14.73 5.04
N ARG A 113 -5.69 14.13 5.72
CA ARG A 113 -5.89 13.23 6.86
C ARG A 113 -6.61 13.93 8.02
N ILE A 114 -6.15 15.13 8.39
CA ILE A 114 -6.76 15.96 9.45
C ILE A 114 -8.20 16.33 9.07
N VAL A 115 -8.43 16.86 7.86
CA VAL A 115 -9.77 17.25 7.41
C VAL A 115 -10.72 16.05 7.40
N PHE A 116 -10.27 14.89 6.88
CA PHE A 116 -11.08 13.68 6.88
C PHE A 116 -11.42 13.19 8.30
N TYR A 117 -10.48 13.31 9.24
CA TYR A 117 -10.74 13.04 10.65
C TYR A 117 -11.83 13.94 11.23
N ILE A 118 -11.80 15.25 10.93
CA ILE A 118 -12.83 16.20 11.37
C ILE A 118 -14.20 15.85 10.75
N LEU A 119 -14.24 15.55 9.45
CA LEU A 119 -15.47 15.20 8.72
C LEU A 119 -16.12 13.91 9.21
N THR A 120 -15.32 12.93 9.62
CA THR A 120 -15.83 11.65 10.14
C THR A 120 -16.38 11.75 11.56
N ARG A 121 -15.91 12.72 12.36
CA ARG A 121 -16.35 12.93 13.75
C ARG A 121 -17.33 14.07 13.96
N CYS A 122 -17.55 14.93 12.97
CA CYS A 122 -18.46 16.07 13.14
C CYS A 122 -19.93 15.60 13.27
N PRO A 123 -20.65 15.98 14.35
CA PRO A 123 -22.06 15.67 14.49
C PRO A 123 -22.93 16.59 13.62
N TYR A 124 -24.04 16.09 13.09
CA TYR A 124 -24.97 16.89 12.29
C TYR A 124 -26.40 16.93 12.85
N GLY A 125 -26.74 16.07 13.81
CA GLY A 125 -28.05 16.09 14.44
C GLY A 125 -28.20 15.00 15.50
N THR A 126 -29.29 15.08 16.26
CA THR A 126 -29.71 14.06 17.21
C THR A 126 -31.09 13.60 16.76
N GLU A 127 -31.25 12.31 16.43
CA GLU A 127 -32.55 11.71 16.16
C GLU A 127 -32.79 10.60 17.19
N GLU A 128 -33.98 10.59 17.79
CA GLU A 128 -34.39 9.56 18.76
C GLU A 128 -33.38 9.37 19.92
N GLY A 129 -32.77 10.46 20.38
CA GLY A 129 -31.75 10.44 21.45
C GLY A 129 -30.37 9.91 21.03
N LYS A 130 -30.20 9.45 19.79
CA LYS A 130 -28.90 9.01 19.23
C LYS A 130 -28.26 10.15 18.45
N ARG A 131 -27.00 10.47 18.77
CA ARG A 131 -26.22 11.46 18.01
C ARG A 131 -25.85 10.86 16.65
N LYS A 132 -26.20 11.56 15.57
CA LYS A 132 -25.76 11.24 14.22
C LYS A 132 -24.53 12.06 13.88
N PHE A 133 -23.50 11.40 13.36
CA PHE A 133 -22.24 12.03 13.01
C PHE A 133 -21.56 11.32 11.86
N GLY A 134 -20.62 12.05 11.29
CA GLY A 134 -19.73 11.57 10.26
C GLY A 134 -20.30 11.67 8.85
N ILE A 135 -19.42 12.08 7.93
CA ILE A 135 -19.74 12.21 6.52
C ILE A 135 -20.13 10.87 5.85
N LYS A 136 -19.59 9.74 6.33
CA LYS A 136 -19.87 8.39 5.77
C LYS A 136 -21.37 8.07 5.77
N ARG A 137 -22.09 8.44 6.82
CA ARG A 137 -23.54 8.21 6.89
C ARG A 137 -24.31 9.11 5.93
N LEU A 138 -23.87 10.34 5.75
CA LEU A 138 -24.46 11.29 4.79
C LEU A 138 -24.24 10.83 3.34
N LEU A 139 -23.09 10.21 3.05
CA LEU A 139 -22.82 9.57 1.77
C LEU A 139 -23.73 8.35 1.54
N ASN A 140 -23.83 7.46 2.53
CA ASN A 140 -24.67 6.27 2.42
C ASN A 140 -26.17 6.59 2.28
N ASN A 141 -26.63 7.69 2.90
CA ASN A 141 -28.00 8.16 2.78
C ASN A 141 -28.27 8.92 1.46
N GLY A 142 -27.24 9.18 0.64
CA GLY A 142 -27.37 9.95 -0.60
C GLY A 142 -27.54 11.46 -0.41
N THR A 143 -27.26 12.00 0.79
CA THR A 143 -27.28 13.46 1.02
C THR A 143 -26.10 14.15 0.35
N TYR A 144 -24.92 13.53 0.43
CA TYR A 144 -23.75 13.90 -0.39
C TYR A 144 -23.53 12.80 -1.43
N SER A 145 -23.17 13.20 -2.65
CA SER A 145 -22.88 12.24 -3.72
C SER A 145 -21.49 11.62 -3.57
N ALA A 146 -20.49 12.41 -3.22
CA ALA A 146 -19.11 11.97 -3.05
C ALA A 146 -18.36 12.92 -2.12
N ALA A 147 -17.28 12.42 -1.51
CA ALA A 147 -16.32 13.22 -0.77
C ALA A 147 -14.92 12.65 -1.03
N TYR A 148 -14.02 13.48 -1.55
CA TYR A 148 -12.69 13.06 -1.96
C TYR A 148 -11.69 14.23 -1.84
N PRO A 149 -10.41 13.95 -1.55
CA PRO A 149 -9.35 14.96 -1.65
C PRO A 149 -9.05 15.27 -3.11
N LEU A 150 -8.55 16.48 -3.38
CA LEU A 150 -8.12 16.88 -4.71
C LEU A 150 -6.68 16.42 -4.99
N HIS A 151 -6.39 16.15 -6.25
CA HIS A 151 -5.03 15.92 -6.73
C HIS A 151 -4.38 17.24 -7.17
N ASP A 152 -3.06 17.36 -6.99
CA ASP A 152 -2.33 18.60 -7.29
C ASP A 152 -2.39 19.01 -8.77
N CYS A 153 -2.30 18.04 -9.70
CA CYS A 153 -2.28 18.31 -11.13
C CYS A 153 -2.82 17.14 -11.96
N GLN A 154 -2.94 17.36 -13.28
CA GLN A 154 -3.22 16.31 -14.26
C GLN A 154 -1.98 15.43 -14.46
N TYR A 155 -2.15 14.11 -14.57
CA TYR A 155 -1.00 13.20 -14.66
C TYR A 155 -0.17 13.37 -15.96
N TRP A 156 -0.79 13.87 -17.05
CA TRP A 156 -0.16 14.01 -18.36
C TRP A 156 0.39 15.40 -18.64
N LYS A 157 0.01 16.41 -17.86
CA LYS A 157 0.36 17.81 -18.09
C LYS A 157 0.83 18.47 -16.80
N LYS A 158 2.05 19.01 -16.83
CA LYS A 158 2.59 19.82 -15.72
C LYS A 158 1.73 21.07 -15.52
N SER A 159 1.42 21.39 -14.27
CA SER A 159 0.76 22.64 -13.90
C SER A 159 1.71 23.82 -14.13
N ASN A 160 1.13 24.98 -14.47
CA ASN A 160 1.88 26.22 -14.65
C ASN A 160 2.02 27.02 -13.33
N ASP A 161 1.37 26.57 -12.26
CA ASP A 161 1.41 27.24 -10.96
C ASP A 161 2.76 26.95 -10.28
N PRO A 162 3.59 27.97 -9.99
CA PRO A 162 4.86 27.78 -9.31
C PRO A 162 4.71 27.25 -7.88
N LYS A 163 3.54 27.39 -7.24
CA LYS A 163 3.27 26.85 -5.89
C LYS A 163 2.97 25.35 -5.89
N CYS A 164 2.72 24.75 -7.06
CA CYS A 164 2.36 23.35 -7.18
C CYS A 164 3.61 22.50 -7.48
N GLU A 165 3.97 21.61 -6.56
CA GLU A 165 5.14 20.72 -6.69
C GLU A 165 5.02 19.67 -7.80
N ASN A 166 3.82 19.51 -8.39
CA ASN A 166 3.55 18.59 -9.51
C ASN A 166 3.90 17.12 -9.21
N GLU A 167 3.74 16.66 -7.96
CA GLU A 167 4.13 15.32 -7.51
C GLU A 167 3.51 14.21 -8.37
N ARG A 168 2.22 14.33 -8.70
CA ARG A 168 1.50 13.37 -9.54
C ARG A 168 2.10 13.20 -10.93
N TYR A 169 2.50 14.30 -11.56
CA TYR A 169 3.13 14.27 -12.89
C TYR A 169 4.50 13.58 -12.83
N THR A 170 5.29 13.89 -11.80
CA THR A 170 6.60 13.26 -11.55
C THR A 170 6.45 11.76 -11.30
N LEU A 171 5.52 11.34 -10.43
CA LEU A 171 5.20 9.94 -10.17
C LEU A 171 4.77 9.20 -11.44
N TYR A 172 3.95 9.82 -12.29
CA TYR A 172 3.54 9.22 -13.56
C TYR A 172 4.71 9.08 -14.55
N ARG A 173 5.63 10.04 -14.59
CA ARG A 173 6.76 10.02 -15.52
C ARG A 173 7.83 8.99 -15.15
N GLU A 174 8.14 8.87 -13.86
CA GLU A 174 9.26 8.05 -13.39
C GLU A 174 8.86 6.65 -12.92
N TRP A 175 7.61 6.44 -12.48
CA TRP A 175 7.20 5.17 -11.86
C TRP A 175 6.00 4.50 -12.55
N ALA A 176 4.84 5.18 -12.66
CA ALA A 176 3.59 4.55 -13.13
C ALA A 176 3.47 4.38 -14.66
N ARG A 177 4.57 4.06 -15.34
CA ARG A 177 4.65 3.84 -16.80
C ARG A 177 5.25 2.48 -17.09
N PHE A 178 4.63 1.73 -18.01
CA PHE A 178 5.14 0.44 -18.48
C PHE A 178 6.64 0.44 -18.84
N PRO A 179 7.18 1.40 -19.62
CA PRO A 179 8.62 1.39 -19.93
C PRO A 179 9.55 1.64 -18.75
N ARG A 180 9.04 2.00 -17.56
CA ARG A 180 9.84 2.23 -16.35
C ARG A 180 9.87 1.04 -15.39
N PHE A 181 9.39 -0.14 -15.81
CA PHE A 181 9.31 -1.33 -14.94
C PHE A 181 10.67 -1.81 -14.38
N TYR A 182 11.78 -1.52 -15.06
CA TYR A 182 13.12 -1.94 -14.66
C TYR A 182 13.76 -1.01 -13.63
N LYS A 183 13.18 0.17 -13.37
CA LYS A 183 13.71 1.12 -12.41
C LYS A 183 13.26 0.77 -10.99
N GLU A 184 14.02 1.24 -10.01
CA GLU A 184 13.63 1.20 -8.60
C GLU A 184 12.36 2.01 -8.34
N GLN A 185 11.63 1.66 -7.27
CA GLN A 185 10.40 2.34 -6.89
C GLN A 185 10.71 3.52 -5.95
N PRO A 186 10.21 4.74 -6.23
CA PRO A 186 10.41 5.90 -5.36
C PRO A 186 9.42 5.86 -4.19
N LEU A 187 9.72 5.06 -3.17
CA LEU A 187 8.80 4.78 -2.07
C LEU A 187 8.47 6.03 -1.23
N ASP A 188 9.42 6.93 -1.01
CA ASP A 188 9.20 8.13 -0.19
C ASP A 188 8.28 9.14 -0.89
N LEU A 189 8.42 9.30 -2.21
CA LEU A 189 7.52 10.13 -3.01
C LEU A 189 6.11 9.53 -3.08
N ILE A 190 5.99 8.20 -3.21
CA ILE A 190 4.70 7.50 -3.16
C ILE A 190 4.03 7.70 -1.79
N ARG A 191 4.81 7.57 -0.71
CA ARG A 191 4.36 7.81 0.67
C ARG A 191 3.91 9.27 0.86
N LYS A 192 4.71 10.26 0.43
CA LYS A 192 4.39 11.68 0.53
C LYS A 192 3.03 12.00 -0.10
N TYR A 193 2.80 11.46 -1.31
CA TYR A 193 1.61 11.74 -2.10
C TYR A 193 0.36 10.94 -1.67
N TYR A 194 0.50 9.62 -1.49
CA TYR A 194 -0.63 8.71 -1.24
C TYR A 194 -0.82 8.34 0.23
N GLY A 195 0.16 8.63 1.08
CA GLY A 195 0.19 8.22 2.48
C GLY A 195 0.84 6.85 2.70
N GLU A 196 1.03 6.54 3.97
CA GLU A 196 1.86 5.43 4.45
C GLU A 196 1.24 4.07 4.12
N LYS A 197 -0.09 3.97 4.12
CA LYS A 197 -0.83 2.74 3.79
C LYS A 197 -0.62 2.29 2.33
N ILE A 198 -0.55 3.23 1.39
CA ILE A 198 -0.29 2.90 -0.02
C ILE A 198 1.21 2.69 -0.23
N GLY A 199 2.05 3.48 0.46
CA GLY A 199 3.50 3.28 0.48
C GLY A 199 3.90 1.87 0.90
N ILE A 200 3.39 1.36 2.03
CA ILE A 200 3.75 0.03 2.54
C ILE A 200 3.31 -1.10 1.60
N TYR A 201 2.19 -0.92 0.91
CA TYR A 201 1.72 -1.88 -0.10
C TYR A 201 2.72 -2.02 -1.24
N PHE A 202 3.20 -0.90 -1.80
CA PHE A 202 4.18 -0.91 -2.88
C PHE A 202 5.56 -1.37 -2.40
N ALA A 203 5.96 -0.99 -1.19
CA ALA A 203 7.19 -1.50 -0.58
C ALA A 203 7.17 -3.03 -0.43
N TRP A 204 6.05 -3.60 0.03
CA TRP A 204 5.86 -5.05 0.11
C TRP A 204 5.86 -5.71 -1.27
N LEU A 205 5.15 -5.13 -2.23
CA LEU A 205 5.08 -5.65 -3.60
C LEU A 205 6.46 -5.70 -4.25
N GLY A 206 7.24 -4.61 -4.14
CA GLY A 206 8.61 -4.53 -4.66
C GLY A 206 9.52 -5.60 -4.02
N PHE A 207 9.51 -5.68 -2.69
CA PHE A 207 10.27 -6.69 -1.95
C PHE A 207 9.89 -8.13 -2.34
N TYR A 208 8.60 -8.39 -2.51
CA TYR A 208 8.11 -9.70 -2.96
C TYR A 208 8.60 -10.03 -4.37
N THR A 209 8.54 -9.08 -5.31
CA THR A 209 9.05 -9.29 -6.66
C THR A 209 10.56 -9.52 -6.70
N GLU A 210 11.33 -8.81 -5.87
CA GLU A 210 12.78 -9.00 -5.74
C GLU A 210 13.11 -10.40 -5.19
N MET A 211 12.42 -10.84 -4.13
CA MET A 211 12.61 -12.18 -3.57
C MET A 211 12.17 -13.29 -4.52
N LEU A 212 11.09 -13.07 -5.29
CA LEU A 212 10.62 -13.99 -6.32
C LEU A 212 11.62 -14.13 -7.46
N PHE A 213 12.36 -13.09 -7.81
CA PHE A 213 13.40 -13.18 -8.84
C PHE A 213 14.43 -14.25 -8.49
N PHE A 214 14.92 -14.29 -7.24
CA PHE A 214 15.84 -15.34 -6.80
C PHE A 214 15.22 -16.74 -6.88
N ALA A 215 13.96 -16.90 -6.48
CA ALA A 215 13.26 -18.18 -6.59
C ALA A 215 13.05 -18.61 -8.06
N ALA A 216 12.73 -17.66 -8.94
CA ALA A 216 12.54 -17.90 -10.36
C ALA A 216 13.85 -18.32 -11.04
N VAL A 217 15.00 -17.75 -10.66
CA VAL A 217 16.31 -18.17 -11.18
C VAL A 217 16.59 -19.64 -10.83
N VAL A 218 16.40 -20.04 -9.57
CA VAL A 218 16.60 -21.43 -9.14
C VAL A 218 15.60 -22.37 -9.83
N GLY A 219 14.33 -21.97 -9.89
CA GLY A 219 13.29 -22.75 -10.59
C GLY A 219 13.58 -22.92 -12.08
N PHE A 220 14.10 -21.89 -12.75
CA PHE A 220 14.50 -21.96 -14.14
C PHE A 220 15.69 -22.92 -14.35
N ILE A 221 16.66 -22.93 -13.44
CA ILE A 221 17.77 -23.90 -13.48
C ILE A 221 17.25 -25.34 -13.32
N CYS A 222 16.34 -25.59 -12.37
CA CYS A 222 15.72 -26.91 -12.19
C CYS A 222 14.91 -27.34 -13.43
N PHE A 223 14.22 -26.39 -14.08
CA PHE A 223 13.50 -26.66 -15.32
C PHE A 223 14.45 -27.02 -16.47
N LEU A 224 15.56 -26.29 -16.64
CA LEU A 224 16.58 -26.62 -17.63
C LEU A 224 17.19 -28.00 -17.39
N TYR A 225 17.43 -28.39 -16.13
CA TYR A 225 17.87 -29.74 -15.79
C TYR A 225 16.87 -30.80 -16.24
N GLY A 226 15.57 -30.58 -16.01
CA GLY A 226 14.49 -31.46 -16.49
C GLY A 226 14.46 -31.60 -18.01
N LEU A 227 14.67 -30.48 -18.74
CA LEU A 227 14.74 -30.49 -20.20
C LEU A 227 15.93 -31.29 -20.72
N PHE A 228 17.12 -31.12 -20.14
CA PHE A 228 18.32 -31.85 -20.58
C PHE A 228 18.25 -33.35 -20.26
N THR A 229 17.61 -33.73 -19.16
CA THR A 229 17.48 -35.14 -18.73
C THR A 229 16.27 -35.86 -19.33
N MET A 230 15.38 -35.17 -20.06
CA MET A 230 14.12 -35.72 -20.59
C MET A 230 14.32 -36.98 -21.46
N ASN A 231 15.39 -37.00 -22.27
CA ASN A 231 15.68 -38.11 -23.18
C ASN A 231 16.45 -39.27 -22.53
N GLU A 232 16.88 -39.14 -21.26
CA GLU A 232 17.74 -40.14 -20.62
C GLU A 232 16.98 -41.14 -19.76
N ASN A 233 15.74 -40.85 -19.36
CA ASN A 233 15.02 -41.67 -18.40
C ASN A 233 14.58 -43.02 -18.91
N MET A 234 14.81 -44.03 -18.08
CA MET A 234 14.43 -45.41 -18.36
C MET A 234 12.92 -45.56 -18.50
N SER A 235 12.13 -44.99 -17.59
CA SER A 235 10.66 -45.13 -17.59
C SER A 235 10.00 -44.56 -18.85
N SER A 236 10.40 -43.36 -19.28
CA SER A 236 9.86 -42.77 -20.52
C SER A 236 10.33 -43.54 -21.76
N LYS A 237 11.57 -44.06 -21.77
CA LYS A 237 12.05 -44.92 -22.86
C LYS A 237 11.27 -46.24 -22.95
N GLU A 238 10.98 -46.88 -21.82
CA GLU A 238 10.20 -48.12 -21.77
C GLU A 238 8.78 -47.92 -22.30
N ILE A 239 8.12 -46.81 -21.94
CA ILE A 239 6.78 -46.46 -22.41
C ILE A 239 6.78 -46.15 -23.92
N CYS A 240 7.78 -45.41 -24.40
CA CYS A 240 7.89 -45.01 -25.81
C CYS A 240 8.42 -46.13 -26.74
N ASN A 241 8.99 -47.21 -26.18
CA ASN A 241 9.52 -48.31 -26.98
C ASN A 241 8.38 -49.14 -27.58
N PRO A 242 8.30 -49.31 -28.92
CA PRO A 242 7.20 -50.02 -29.56
C PRO A 242 7.16 -51.52 -29.22
N ASN A 243 8.32 -52.11 -28.90
CA ASN A 243 8.43 -53.53 -28.52
C ASN A 243 8.08 -53.80 -27.05
N ILE A 244 8.01 -52.77 -26.20
CA ILE A 244 7.69 -52.91 -24.77
C ILE A 244 6.35 -52.23 -24.50
N GLY A 245 6.31 -50.89 -24.50
CA GLY A 245 5.08 -50.12 -24.30
C GLY A 245 4.04 -50.28 -25.41
N GLY A 246 4.43 -50.71 -26.62
CA GLY A 246 3.49 -50.98 -27.71
C GLY A 246 2.78 -52.34 -27.62
N GLU A 247 3.33 -53.29 -26.86
CA GLU A 247 2.74 -54.61 -26.60
C GLU A 247 1.81 -54.61 -25.38
N ILE A 248 2.00 -53.67 -24.46
CA ILE A 248 1.17 -53.53 -23.25
C ILE A 248 -0.16 -52.86 -23.60
N ILE A 249 -1.25 -53.62 -23.46
CA ILE A 249 -2.64 -53.17 -23.65
C ILE A 249 -3.24 -52.78 -22.30
N MET A 250 -3.74 -51.55 -22.21
CA MET A 250 -4.33 -50.97 -21.02
C MET A 250 -5.85 -51.12 -21.03
N CYS A 251 -6.43 -51.25 -19.84
CA CYS A 251 -7.87 -51.29 -19.66
C CYS A 251 -8.53 -49.96 -20.08
N PRO A 252 -9.78 -50.00 -20.57
CA PRO A 252 -10.56 -48.79 -20.81
C PRO A 252 -10.80 -48.04 -19.51
N LEU A 253 -10.79 -46.71 -19.59
CA LEU A 253 -10.99 -45.82 -18.44
C LEU A 253 -12.46 -45.65 -18.04
N CYS A 254 -13.40 -46.17 -18.84
CA CYS A 254 -14.84 -45.96 -18.69
C CYS A 254 -15.62 -47.27 -18.72
N ASP A 255 -16.73 -47.31 -17.98
CA ASP A 255 -17.57 -48.50 -17.84
C ASP A 255 -18.34 -48.88 -19.11
N GLN A 256 -18.64 -47.93 -20.00
CA GLN A 256 -19.37 -48.18 -21.24
C GLN A 256 -18.72 -47.49 -22.45
N LYS A 257 -18.61 -48.23 -23.56
CA LYS A 257 -18.17 -47.75 -24.90
C LYS A 257 -16.79 -47.07 -24.91
N CYS A 258 -15.80 -47.64 -24.23
CA CYS A 258 -14.40 -47.20 -24.35
C CYS A 258 -13.55 -48.36 -24.85
N ASP A 259 -12.66 -48.08 -25.82
CA ASP A 259 -11.78 -49.07 -26.42
C ASP A 259 -10.54 -49.30 -25.53
N TYR A 260 -9.94 -50.48 -25.69
CA TYR A 260 -8.61 -50.75 -25.15
C TYR A 260 -7.57 -49.90 -25.88
N TRP A 261 -6.59 -49.38 -25.14
CA TRP A 261 -5.55 -48.50 -25.68
C TRP A 261 -4.17 -49.04 -25.34
N ARG A 262 -3.15 -48.64 -26.10
CA ARG A 262 -1.77 -49.12 -25.93
C ARG A 262 -0.97 -48.12 -25.10
N LEU A 263 -0.11 -48.61 -24.21
CA LEU A 263 0.67 -47.74 -23.33
C LEU A 263 1.55 -46.74 -24.11
N ASN A 264 2.08 -47.13 -25.28
CA ASN A 264 2.86 -46.25 -26.16
C ASN A 264 2.13 -44.96 -26.58
N SER A 265 0.78 -44.93 -26.60
CA SER A 265 0.05 -43.69 -26.92
C SER A 265 0.22 -42.60 -25.85
N THR A 266 0.74 -42.94 -24.65
CA THR A 266 1.06 -42.00 -23.58
C THR A 266 2.54 -41.57 -23.53
N CYS A 267 3.33 -41.91 -24.55
CA CYS A 267 4.76 -41.57 -24.62
C CYS A 267 5.03 -40.06 -24.40
N GLU A 268 4.37 -39.17 -25.12
CA GLU A 268 4.58 -37.71 -24.95
C GLU A 268 4.20 -37.25 -23.53
N SER A 269 3.07 -37.73 -23.01
CA SER A 269 2.62 -37.40 -21.65
C SER A 269 3.63 -37.87 -20.60
N SER A 270 4.23 -39.04 -20.77
CA SER A 270 5.28 -39.54 -19.88
C SER A 270 6.54 -38.68 -19.92
N GLN A 271 6.95 -38.20 -21.10
CA GLN A 271 8.08 -37.29 -21.25
C GLN A 271 7.82 -35.94 -20.56
N TYR A 272 6.63 -35.36 -20.76
CA TYR A 272 6.22 -34.14 -20.04
C TYR A 272 6.11 -34.37 -18.53
N SER A 273 5.66 -35.53 -18.09
CA SER A 273 5.60 -35.87 -16.66
C SER A 273 6.99 -35.86 -16.03
N HIS A 274 7.99 -36.44 -16.71
CA HIS A 274 9.37 -36.42 -16.21
C HIS A 274 9.97 -35.00 -16.15
N LEU A 275 9.59 -34.13 -17.09
CA LEU A 275 10.03 -32.73 -17.06
C LEU A 275 9.64 -32.03 -15.75
N PHE A 276 8.46 -32.35 -15.19
CA PHE A 276 7.96 -31.77 -13.93
C PHE A 276 8.26 -32.61 -12.69
N ASP A 277 8.43 -33.93 -12.83
CA ASP A 277 8.69 -34.86 -11.73
C ASP A 277 10.07 -35.49 -11.90
N ASN A 278 11.08 -34.79 -11.39
CA ASN A 278 12.47 -35.21 -11.45
C ASN A 278 13.18 -34.93 -10.12
N VAL A 279 14.40 -35.44 -9.96
CA VAL A 279 15.17 -35.27 -8.72
C VAL A 279 15.43 -33.79 -8.37
N ALA A 280 15.51 -32.89 -9.37
CA ALA A 280 15.70 -31.47 -9.12
C ALA A 280 14.45 -30.77 -8.57
N THR A 281 13.24 -31.25 -8.87
CA THR A 281 12.01 -30.68 -8.30
C THR A 281 11.85 -31.02 -6.81
N LEU A 282 12.38 -32.15 -6.35
CA LEU A 282 12.52 -32.45 -4.91
C LEU A 282 13.44 -31.44 -4.21
N PHE A 283 14.61 -31.15 -4.80
CA PHE A 283 15.51 -30.11 -4.30
C PHE A 283 14.82 -28.74 -4.27
N PHE A 284 14.12 -28.38 -5.35
CA PHE A 284 13.38 -27.12 -5.44
C PHE A 284 12.29 -27.02 -4.37
N ALA A 285 11.58 -28.10 -4.04
CA ALA A 285 10.57 -28.10 -2.98
C ALA A 285 11.18 -27.79 -1.60
N ILE A 286 12.33 -28.38 -1.27
CA ILE A 286 13.07 -28.08 -0.03
C ILE A 286 13.53 -26.62 -0.04
N PHE A 287 14.09 -26.15 -1.15
CA PHE A 287 14.50 -24.77 -1.33
C PHE A 287 13.32 -23.80 -1.14
N MET A 288 12.15 -24.08 -1.70
CA MET A 288 10.95 -23.24 -1.54
C MET A 288 10.50 -23.17 -0.08
N GLY A 289 10.60 -24.28 0.67
CA GLY A 289 10.36 -24.28 2.11
C GLY A 289 11.27 -23.32 2.88
N ILE A 290 12.56 -23.31 2.55
CA ILE A 290 13.55 -22.39 3.14
C ILE A 290 13.33 -20.94 2.63
N TRP A 291 13.01 -20.78 1.35
CA TRP A 291 12.79 -19.47 0.75
C TRP A 291 11.60 -18.75 1.38
N VAL A 292 10.49 -19.46 1.66
CA VAL A 292 9.32 -18.85 2.33
C VAL A 292 9.67 -18.35 3.73
N THR A 293 10.45 -19.11 4.51
CA THR A 293 10.85 -18.68 5.85
C THR A 293 11.80 -17.48 5.79
N LEU A 294 12.80 -17.49 4.90
CA LEU A 294 13.69 -16.35 4.67
C LEU A 294 12.93 -15.11 4.18
N PHE A 295 11.97 -15.28 3.27
CA PHE A 295 11.12 -14.20 2.76
C PHE A 295 10.38 -13.49 3.90
N LEU A 296 9.72 -14.25 4.78
CA LEU A 296 8.98 -13.69 5.90
C LEU A 296 9.90 -13.00 6.93
N GLU A 297 11.05 -13.59 7.25
CA GLU A 297 12.01 -13.00 8.19
C GLU A 297 12.65 -11.72 7.65
N PHE A 298 13.04 -11.72 6.36
CA PHE A 298 13.58 -10.53 5.71
C PHE A 298 12.53 -9.46 5.50
N TRP A 299 11.27 -9.83 5.23
CA TRP A 299 10.17 -8.86 5.21
C TRP A 299 10.00 -8.19 6.57
N LYS A 300 9.98 -8.94 7.67
CA LYS A 300 9.90 -8.36 9.03
C LYS A 300 11.04 -7.36 9.30
N ARG A 301 12.27 -7.70 8.89
CA ARG A 301 13.42 -6.79 9.00
C ARG A 301 13.26 -5.53 8.14
N ARG A 302 12.78 -5.67 6.89
CA ARG A 302 12.53 -4.53 6.01
C ARG A 302 11.39 -3.66 6.52
N GLN A 303 10.33 -4.27 7.03
CA GLN A 303 9.20 -3.58 7.65
C GLN A 303 9.66 -2.78 8.88
N ALA A 304 10.45 -3.36 9.78
CA ALA A 304 10.98 -2.65 10.94
C ALA A 304 11.86 -1.44 10.56
N ARG A 305 12.64 -1.56 9.47
CA ARG A 305 13.40 -0.44 8.92
C ARG A 305 12.49 0.66 8.38
N LEU A 306 11.46 0.30 7.62
CA LEU A 306 10.48 1.26 7.09
C LEU A 306 9.64 1.89 8.21
N GLU A 307 9.34 1.16 9.27
CA GLU A 307 8.63 1.67 10.44
C GLU A 307 9.42 2.79 11.13
N TYR A 308 10.74 2.64 11.19
CA TYR A 308 11.64 3.69 11.67
C TYR A 308 11.78 4.85 10.65
N GLU A 309 12.15 4.57 9.39
CA GLU A 309 12.31 5.58 8.33
C GLU A 309 11.02 6.38 8.08
N TRP A 310 9.86 5.78 8.35
CA TRP A 310 8.55 6.42 8.19
C TRP A 310 7.90 6.88 9.48
N ASP A 311 8.62 6.86 10.59
CA ASP A 311 8.15 7.35 11.89
C ASP A 311 6.83 6.70 12.34
N LEU A 312 6.56 5.48 11.89
CA LEU A 312 5.36 4.71 12.19
C LEU A 312 5.43 3.95 13.53
N VAL A 313 6.54 4.11 14.27
CA VAL A 313 6.67 3.58 15.63
C VAL A 313 5.53 4.14 16.49
N ASP A 314 4.82 3.26 17.21
CA ASP A 314 3.64 3.55 18.06
C ASP A 314 2.34 3.89 17.31
N PHE A 315 2.33 3.87 15.98
CA PHE A 315 1.14 4.20 15.18
C PHE A 315 -0.06 3.31 15.51
N GLU A 316 0.14 2.02 15.79
CA GLU A 316 -0.95 1.09 16.11
C GLU A 316 -1.66 1.44 17.41
N GLU A 317 -0.92 1.86 18.45
CA GLU A 317 -1.49 2.22 19.75
C GLU A 317 -2.28 3.52 19.64
N GLU A 318 -1.72 4.51 18.94
CA GLU A 318 -2.39 5.80 18.68
C GLU A 318 -3.64 5.61 17.82
N GLN A 319 -3.57 4.78 16.77
CA GLN A 319 -4.73 4.45 15.96
C GLN A 319 -5.79 3.70 16.77
N GLN A 320 -5.44 2.70 17.59
CA GLN A 320 -6.44 1.98 18.39
C GLN A 320 -7.18 2.90 19.37
N GLN A 321 -6.48 3.88 19.96
CA GLN A 321 -7.09 4.87 20.85
C GLN A 321 -7.99 5.87 20.09
N LEU A 322 -7.59 6.25 18.87
CA LEU A 322 -8.29 7.21 18.01
C LEU A 322 -9.35 6.58 17.08
N GLN A 323 -9.44 5.25 16.97
CA GLN A 323 -10.30 4.52 16.03
C GLN A 323 -11.44 3.72 16.70
N LEU A 324 -12.06 4.23 17.75
CA LEU A 324 -13.45 3.83 17.99
C LEU A 324 -14.27 4.20 16.75
N ARG A 325 -14.75 3.19 16.02
CA ARG A 325 -15.47 3.40 14.76
C ARG A 325 -16.62 4.38 15.04
N PRO A 326 -16.76 5.47 14.27
CA PRO A 326 -17.82 6.44 14.52
C PRO A 326 -19.21 5.81 14.63
N GLU A 327 -19.53 4.86 13.76
CA GLU A 327 -20.81 4.14 13.83
C GLU A 327 -21.04 3.36 15.14
N TYR A 328 -19.96 2.92 15.80
CA TYR A 328 -20.02 2.25 17.10
C TYR A 328 -20.32 3.25 18.22
N GLU A 329 -19.58 4.34 18.30
CA GLU A 329 -19.83 5.44 19.26
C GLU A 329 -21.28 5.96 19.18
N ALA A 330 -21.91 5.96 17.99
CA ALA A 330 -23.30 6.37 17.79
C ALA A 330 -24.34 5.45 18.42
N LYS A 331 -24.02 4.16 18.54
CA LYS A 331 -24.91 3.15 19.12
C LYS A 331 -24.80 3.12 20.64
N CYS A 332 -23.68 3.57 21.19
CA CYS A 332 -23.42 3.51 22.62
C CYS A 332 -24.21 4.58 23.39
N THR A 333 -25.07 4.12 24.29
CA THR A 333 -25.82 4.97 25.22
C THR A 333 -25.08 5.19 26.54
N GLN A 334 -24.23 4.24 26.93
CA GLN A 334 -23.49 4.29 28.20
C GLN A 334 -21.99 4.51 27.97
N LYS A 335 -21.40 5.28 28.89
CA LYS A 335 -19.96 5.59 28.93
C LYS A 335 -19.37 4.97 30.19
N ARG A 336 -18.37 4.11 30.07
CA ARG A 336 -17.65 3.50 31.19
C ARG A 336 -16.18 3.84 31.07
N LYS A 337 -15.58 4.34 32.15
CA LYS A 337 -14.14 4.59 32.19
C LYS A 337 -13.38 3.27 32.08
N ASN A 338 -12.44 3.17 31.15
CA ASN A 338 -11.50 2.06 31.09
C ASN A 338 -10.70 2.05 32.40
N PRO A 339 -10.68 0.94 33.16
CA PRO A 339 -9.90 0.86 34.39
C PRO A 339 -8.39 1.04 34.16
N VAL A 340 -7.87 0.66 32.98
CA VAL A 340 -6.45 0.70 32.66
C VAL A 340 -6.04 2.06 32.10
N THR A 341 -6.66 2.50 31.00
CA THR A 341 -6.25 3.75 30.34
C THR A 341 -6.86 5.01 30.96
N GLN A 342 -7.80 4.86 31.91
CA GLN A 342 -8.58 5.97 32.50
C GLN A 342 -9.36 6.80 31.45
N VAL A 343 -9.41 6.36 30.18
CA VAL A 343 -10.18 6.98 29.10
C VAL A 343 -11.63 6.49 29.17
N ILE A 344 -12.59 7.38 28.88
CA ILE A 344 -14.01 7.02 28.86
C ILE A 344 -14.30 6.17 27.62
N LEU A 345 -14.55 4.87 27.81
CA LEU A 345 -14.98 3.95 26.75
C LEU A 345 -16.49 3.99 26.58
N PHE A 346 -16.93 3.78 25.35
CA PHE A 346 -18.33 3.69 24.97
C PHE A 346 -18.78 2.22 25.06
N LEU A 347 -19.89 1.94 25.74
CA LEU A 347 -20.50 0.60 25.82
C LEU A 347 -21.77 0.55 24.96
N SER A 348 -21.86 -0.45 24.08
CA SER A 348 -23.12 -0.82 23.43
C SER A 348 -23.92 -1.73 24.37
N LEU A 349 -25.17 -1.38 24.64
CA LEU A 349 -26.16 -2.30 25.21
C LEU A 349 -26.61 -3.31 24.15
#